data_AF-A0A6A5W1V7-F1
#
_entry.id   AF-A0A6A5W1V7-F1
#
_cell.length_a   1.000
_cell.length_b   1.000
_cell.length_c   1.000
_cell.angle_alpha   90.00
_cell.angle_beta   90.00
_cell.angle_gamma   90.00
#
_symmetry.space_group_name_H-M   'P 1'
#
loop_
_entity.id
_entity.type
_entity.pdbx_description
1 polymer ?
#
loop_
_entity_poly.entity_id
_entity_poly.type
_entity_poly.pdbx_seq_one_letter_code
_entity_poly.pdbx_strand_id
1 'polypeptide(L)'
;MEDEAEEIYICAKNRLSVEEIFSVEKTGADPVVLGRLIRHQALIGIIKETNKNEFLVSKTTKNLSVPEMQAGLYSCPTFQGLPGFLAEWKYKSPKGLANTSFNTAWKTEKPIWQWIHESPKYTTYFNRFMYSQRSNTKNCFSLLPITEECKDWPSTSSVFVDIGGGTGQKCATTKETFPNLKGKIILQDLPAVTAEAKLSQDIDVIPYDFFTPQPIKESVYSIDPLLPRDYVHRNPGPKNYYPRASMHDHSDDECLKILQNIVDAMAKDSTPASG
;
A
#
# COMPACT_ATOMS: atom_id res chain seq x y z
N MET A 1 -9.32 2.22 25.48
CA MET A 1 -8.36 3.29 25.12
C MET A 1 -7.38 3.59 26.25
N GLU A 2 -7.67 3.26 27.51
CA GLU A 2 -6.67 3.32 28.59
C GLU A 2 -5.79 2.05 28.65
N ASP A 3 -6.30 0.87 28.31
CA ASP A 3 -5.52 -0.40 28.38
C ASP A 3 -4.39 -0.54 27.33
N GLU A 4 -4.58 -0.10 26.07
CA GLU A 4 -3.53 -0.23 25.03
C GLU A 4 -2.34 0.73 25.24
N ALA A 5 -2.55 1.80 26.01
CA ALA A 5 -1.48 2.75 26.35
C ALA A 5 -0.56 2.19 27.46
N GLU A 6 -1.06 1.28 28.29
CA GLU A 6 -0.32 0.69 29.42
C GLU A 6 0.60 -0.47 28.95
N GLU A 7 0.19 -1.24 27.93
CA GLU A 7 1.02 -2.29 27.30
C GLU A 7 2.30 -1.72 26.64
N ILE A 8 2.22 -0.52 26.05
CA ILE A 8 3.38 0.17 25.46
C ILE A 8 4.27 0.80 26.53
N TYR A 9 3.72 1.13 27.71
CA TYR A 9 4.44 1.81 28.78
C TYR A 9 5.47 0.91 29.49
N ILE A 10 5.26 -0.40 29.53
CA ILE A 10 6.18 -1.34 30.19
C ILE A 10 7.48 -1.55 29.37
N CYS A 11 7.41 -1.41 28.04
CA CYS A 11 8.58 -1.46 27.16
C CYS A 11 9.47 -0.21 27.25
N ALA A 12 9.02 0.85 27.93
CA ALA A 12 9.67 2.15 27.86
C ALA A 12 10.78 2.38 28.90
N LYS A 13 10.87 1.63 30.02
CA LYS A 13 11.91 1.93 31.02
C LYS A 13 12.65 0.84 31.80
N ASN A 14 12.23 -0.42 31.95
CA ASN A 14 12.96 -1.34 32.84
C ASN A 14 13.33 -2.67 32.18
N ARG A 15 14.51 -3.18 32.52
CA ARG A 15 14.91 -4.58 32.26
C ARG A 15 13.84 -5.48 32.87
N LEU A 16 13.46 -6.54 32.17
CA LEU A 16 12.50 -7.51 32.70
C LEU A 16 13.21 -8.86 32.85
N SER A 17 13.16 -9.40 34.06
CA SER A 17 13.47 -10.81 34.31
C SER A 17 12.42 -11.70 33.65
N VAL A 18 12.77 -12.97 33.46
CA VAL A 18 11.83 -14.01 33.00
C VAL A 18 10.58 -14.05 33.87
N GLU A 19 10.76 -13.97 35.19
CA GLU A 19 9.71 -13.93 36.20
C GLU A 19 8.82 -12.69 36.08
N GLU A 20 9.38 -11.53 35.74
CA GLU A 20 8.60 -10.32 35.48
C GLU A 20 7.82 -10.42 34.17
N ILE A 21 8.43 -10.94 33.09
CA ILE A 21 7.72 -11.22 31.83
C ILE A 21 6.58 -12.22 32.08
N PHE A 22 6.75 -13.18 33.00
CA PHE A 22 5.68 -14.07 33.46
C PHE A 22 4.57 -13.35 34.24
N SER A 23 4.92 -12.38 35.07
CA SER A 23 3.97 -11.69 35.95
C SER A 23 3.22 -10.56 35.26
N VAL A 24 3.82 -9.95 34.24
CA VAL A 24 3.32 -8.76 33.55
C VAL A 24 2.23 -9.10 32.54
N GLU A 25 2.26 -10.30 31.95
CA GLU A 25 1.15 -10.75 31.12
C GLU A 25 0.70 -12.14 31.53
N LYS A 26 -0.61 -12.26 31.68
CA LYS A 26 -1.39 -13.49 31.68
C LYS A 26 -1.28 -14.22 30.32
N THR A 27 -0.08 -14.43 29.81
CA THR A 27 0.18 -15.17 28.56
C THR A 27 -0.37 -16.61 28.66
N GLY A 28 -0.52 -17.13 29.88
CA GLY A 28 -0.93 -18.51 30.15
C GLY A 28 0.11 -19.54 29.68
N ALA A 29 1.30 -19.09 29.26
CA ALA A 29 2.33 -19.95 28.71
C ALA A 29 3.09 -20.69 29.81
N ASP A 30 3.43 -21.97 29.56
CA ASP A 30 4.29 -22.75 30.44
C ASP A 30 5.66 -22.08 30.61
N PRO A 31 6.19 -21.97 31.86
CA PRO A 31 7.42 -21.24 32.08
C PRO A 31 8.66 -21.78 31.37
N VAL A 32 8.75 -23.09 31.21
CA VAL A 32 9.87 -23.72 30.53
C VAL A 32 9.80 -23.43 29.04
N VAL A 33 8.59 -23.42 28.45
CA VAL A 33 8.38 -23.09 27.04
C VAL A 33 8.73 -21.63 26.76
N LEU A 34 8.19 -20.69 27.54
CA LEU A 34 8.47 -19.27 27.32
C LEU A 34 9.96 -18.95 27.49
N GLY A 35 10.60 -19.51 28.53
CA GLY A 35 12.03 -19.36 28.74
C GLY A 35 12.88 -19.92 27.59
N ARG A 36 12.42 -20.96 26.88
CA ARG A 36 13.09 -21.47 25.66
C ARG A 36 12.87 -20.52 24.47
N LEU A 37 11.65 -20.01 24.29
CA LEU A 37 11.33 -19.08 23.20
C LEU A 37 12.11 -17.78 23.33
N ILE A 38 12.09 -17.13 24.49
CA ILE A 38 12.77 -15.84 24.69
C ILE A 38 14.28 -15.97 24.52
N ARG A 39 14.91 -17.06 25.02
CA ARG A 39 16.33 -17.32 24.78
C ARG A 39 16.66 -17.53 23.31
N HIS A 40 15.79 -18.22 22.56
CA HIS A 40 15.96 -18.34 21.11
C HIS A 40 15.85 -16.97 20.42
N GLN A 41 14.85 -16.15 20.79
CA GLN A 41 14.69 -14.79 20.27
C GLN A 41 15.90 -13.90 20.62
N ALA A 42 16.50 -14.08 21.79
CA ALA A 42 17.72 -13.38 22.18
C ALA A 42 18.93 -13.81 21.36
N LEU A 43 19.09 -15.12 21.10
CA LEU A 43 20.16 -15.66 20.25
C LEU A 43 20.15 -15.07 18.84
N ILE A 44 18.96 -14.88 18.24
CA ILE A 44 18.82 -14.30 16.89
C ILE A 44 18.73 -12.77 16.89
N GLY A 45 18.96 -12.11 18.03
CA GLY A 45 19.01 -10.66 18.15
C GLY A 45 17.66 -9.95 18.07
N ILE A 46 16.55 -10.69 18.18
CA ILE A 46 15.21 -10.10 18.27
C ILE A 46 15.00 -9.49 19.66
N ILE A 47 15.47 -10.13 20.73
CA ILE A 47 15.49 -9.60 22.10
C ILE A 47 16.96 -9.46 22.54
N LYS A 48 17.26 -8.64 23.55
CA LYS A 48 18.60 -8.56 24.14
C LYS A 48 18.63 -9.27 25.49
N GLU A 49 19.42 -10.33 25.64
CA GLU A 49 19.73 -10.92 26.95
C GLU A 49 20.86 -10.11 27.61
N THR A 50 20.65 -9.63 28.83
CA THR A 50 21.65 -8.82 29.57
C THR A 50 22.35 -9.61 30.67
N ASN A 51 21.70 -10.66 31.16
CA ASN A 51 22.20 -11.59 32.17
C ASN A 51 21.38 -12.89 32.07
N LYS A 52 21.75 -13.91 32.83
CA LYS A 52 20.97 -15.15 32.93
C LYS A 52 19.52 -14.83 33.30
N ASN A 53 18.58 -15.15 32.40
CA ASN A 53 17.14 -14.91 32.56
C ASN A 53 16.76 -13.42 32.71
N GLU A 54 17.60 -12.49 32.23
CA GLU A 54 17.27 -11.06 32.17
C GLU A 54 17.27 -10.58 30.72
N PHE A 55 16.17 -9.94 30.30
CA PHE A 55 15.95 -9.53 28.93
C PHE A 55 15.58 -8.06 28.81
N LEU A 56 15.94 -7.48 27.68
CA LEU A 56 15.70 -6.09 27.33
C LEU A 56 15.19 -5.98 25.89
N VAL A 57 14.25 -5.08 25.69
CA VAL A 57 13.65 -4.75 24.39
C VAL A 57 14.74 -4.21 23.45
N SER A 58 14.93 -4.88 22.30
CA SER A 58 15.85 -4.44 21.25
C SER A 58 15.17 -3.51 20.25
N LYS A 59 15.93 -2.90 19.34
CA LYS A 59 15.35 -2.16 18.20
C LYS A 59 14.44 -3.07 17.34
N THR A 60 14.84 -4.33 17.15
CA THR A 60 14.05 -5.32 16.42
C THR A 60 12.76 -5.66 17.15
N THR A 61 12.79 -5.83 18.47
CA THR A 61 11.57 -6.03 19.28
C THR A 61 10.61 -4.87 19.07
N LYS A 62 11.10 -3.62 19.20
CA LYS A 62 10.26 -2.42 19.01
C LYS A 62 9.61 -2.39 17.64
N ASN A 63 10.38 -2.69 16.59
CA ASN A 63 9.85 -2.75 15.23
C ASN A 63 8.78 -3.85 15.07
N LEU A 64 8.99 -5.03 15.65
CA LEU A 64 8.02 -6.14 15.61
C LEU A 64 6.81 -5.92 16.53
N SER A 65 6.85 -4.95 17.43
CA SER A 65 5.71 -4.52 18.24
C SER A 65 4.82 -3.50 17.54
N VAL A 66 5.25 -2.93 16.40
CA VAL A 66 4.44 -2.00 15.61
C VAL A 66 3.32 -2.78 14.90
N PRO A 67 2.03 -2.45 15.10
CA PRO A 67 0.91 -3.21 14.54
C PRO A 67 0.97 -3.39 13.02
N GLU A 68 1.46 -2.39 12.29
CA GLU A 68 1.61 -2.44 10.83
C GLU A 68 2.74 -3.38 10.39
N MET A 69 3.80 -3.52 11.20
CA MET A 69 4.89 -4.47 10.94
C MET A 69 4.45 -5.90 11.26
N GLN A 70 3.70 -6.09 12.36
CA GLN A 70 3.07 -7.37 12.69
C GLN A 70 2.13 -7.82 11.57
N ALA A 71 1.38 -6.89 10.99
CA ALA A 71 0.52 -7.15 9.87
C ALA A 71 1.27 -7.63 8.62
N GLY A 72 2.57 -7.36 8.44
CA GLY A 72 3.34 -7.94 7.33
C GLY A 72 3.62 -9.45 7.48
N LEU A 73 3.61 -9.95 8.73
CA LEU A 73 4.01 -11.32 9.05
C LEU A 73 2.98 -12.38 8.64
N TYR A 74 1.73 -12.01 8.34
CA TYR A 74 0.75 -13.02 7.87
C TYR A 74 1.15 -13.60 6.51
N SER A 75 1.97 -12.93 5.69
CA SER A 75 2.40 -13.46 4.38
C SER A 75 3.36 -14.66 4.47
N CYS A 76 3.95 -14.93 5.64
CA CYS A 76 4.96 -15.97 5.85
C CYS A 76 4.55 -17.40 5.39
N PRO A 77 3.32 -17.90 5.63
CA PRO A 77 2.92 -19.25 5.19
C PRO A 77 3.07 -19.44 3.69
N THR A 78 2.77 -18.42 2.88
CA THR A 78 2.90 -18.46 1.42
C THR A 78 4.33 -18.74 0.99
N PHE A 79 5.31 -18.12 1.65
CA PHE A 79 6.74 -18.34 1.36
C PHE A 79 7.21 -19.72 1.85
N GLN A 80 6.72 -20.18 3.00
CA GLN A 80 7.03 -21.51 3.53
C GLN A 80 6.49 -22.63 2.62
N GLY A 81 5.33 -22.42 2.00
CA GLY A 81 4.72 -23.37 1.06
C GLY A 81 5.34 -23.36 -0.34
N LEU A 82 6.11 -22.33 -0.70
CA LEU A 82 6.65 -22.15 -2.05
C LEU A 82 7.48 -23.34 -2.56
N PRO A 83 8.43 -23.93 -1.78
CA PRO A 83 9.21 -25.07 -2.28
C PRO A 83 8.34 -26.30 -2.61
N GLY A 84 7.34 -26.60 -1.77
CA GLY A 84 6.41 -27.70 -1.99
C GLY A 84 5.55 -27.48 -3.23
N PHE A 85 5.00 -26.28 -3.38
CA PHE A 85 4.24 -25.88 -4.56
C PHE A 85 5.05 -26.03 -5.86
N LEU A 86 6.29 -25.51 -5.89
CA LEU A 86 7.15 -25.60 -7.08
C LEU A 86 7.45 -27.05 -7.48
N ALA A 87 7.70 -27.92 -6.50
CA ALA A 87 7.95 -29.34 -6.74
C ALA A 87 6.72 -30.04 -7.33
N GLU A 88 5.53 -29.82 -6.76
CA GLU A 88 4.26 -30.36 -7.26
C GLU A 88 3.98 -29.91 -8.70
N TRP A 89 4.26 -28.64 -9.00
CA TRP A 89 4.07 -28.04 -10.31
C TRP A 89 5.18 -28.33 -11.30
N LYS A 90 6.17 -29.15 -10.92
CA LYS A 90 7.33 -29.51 -11.73
C LYS A 90 8.05 -28.26 -12.28
N TYR A 91 8.12 -27.22 -11.45
CA TYR A 91 8.77 -25.94 -11.76
C TYR A 91 8.25 -25.26 -13.04
N LYS A 92 6.99 -25.49 -13.40
CA LYS A 92 6.34 -24.80 -14.52
C LYS A 92 5.76 -23.48 -14.06
N SER A 93 5.76 -22.48 -14.94
CA SER A 93 5.13 -21.19 -14.66
C SER A 93 3.63 -21.37 -14.41
N PRO A 94 3.08 -20.80 -13.32
CA PRO A 94 1.65 -20.77 -13.10
C PRO A 94 0.96 -19.94 -14.20
N LYS A 95 -0.27 -20.30 -14.54
CA LYS A 95 -1.09 -19.56 -15.50
C LYS A 95 -2.20 -18.84 -14.73
N GLY A 96 -2.02 -17.54 -14.50
CA GLY A 96 -2.98 -16.68 -13.80
C GLY A 96 -2.75 -16.58 -12.28
N LEU A 97 -3.73 -15.97 -11.61
CA LEU A 97 -3.68 -15.61 -10.18
C LEU A 97 -4.20 -16.69 -9.23
N ALA A 98 -4.79 -17.75 -9.78
CA ALA A 98 -5.24 -18.93 -9.03
C ALA A 98 -4.23 -20.07 -9.16
N ASN A 99 -4.21 -20.98 -8.19
CA ASN A 99 -3.26 -22.09 -8.10
C ASN A 99 -1.79 -21.65 -7.98
N THR A 100 -1.54 -20.76 -7.03
CA THR A 100 -0.19 -20.30 -6.66
C THR A 100 0.27 -20.95 -5.34
N SER A 101 1.47 -20.61 -4.88
CA SER A 101 1.93 -21.02 -3.54
C SER A 101 1.02 -20.53 -2.42
N PHE A 102 0.30 -19.41 -2.62
CA PHE A 102 -0.70 -18.90 -1.69
C PHE A 102 -1.82 -19.91 -1.48
N ASN A 103 -2.40 -20.42 -2.57
CA ASN A 103 -3.49 -21.40 -2.53
C ASN A 103 -3.10 -22.65 -1.76
N THR A 104 -1.88 -23.14 -1.97
CA THR A 104 -1.33 -24.31 -1.29
C THR A 104 -1.14 -24.05 0.21
N ALA A 105 -0.50 -22.93 0.57
CA ALA A 105 -0.21 -22.58 1.96
C ALA A 105 -1.48 -22.33 2.80
N TRP A 106 -2.47 -21.68 2.20
CA TRP A 106 -3.73 -21.29 2.86
C TRP A 106 -4.86 -22.28 2.64
N LYS A 107 -4.61 -23.38 1.92
CA LYS A 107 -5.58 -24.44 1.60
C LYS A 107 -6.88 -23.86 1.03
N THR A 108 -6.76 -23.02 0.00
CA THR A 108 -7.88 -22.35 -0.65
C THR A 108 -7.76 -22.42 -2.16
N GLU A 109 -8.88 -22.54 -2.85
CA GLU A 109 -8.96 -22.46 -4.32
C GLU A 109 -9.16 -21.01 -4.81
N LYS A 110 -9.41 -20.06 -3.90
CA LYS A 110 -9.71 -18.68 -4.23
C LYS A 110 -8.45 -17.90 -4.61
N PRO A 111 -8.51 -16.98 -5.59
CA PRO A 111 -7.45 -15.98 -5.79
C PRO A 111 -7.23 -15.16 -4.52
N ILE A 112 -5.99 -14.67 -4.33
CA ILE A 112 -5.58 -13.96 -3.11
C ILE A 112 -6.51 -12.79 -2.76
N TRP A 113 -6.88 -11.97 -3.74
CA TRP A 113 -7.75 -10.80 -3.52
C TRP A 113 -9.13 -11.18 -3.03
N GLN A 114 -9.75 -12.19 -3.66
CA GLN A 114 -11.04 -12.70 -3.21
C GLN A 114 -10.96 -13.24 -1.77
N TRP A 115 -9.91 -14.01 -1.46
CA TRP A 115 -9.72 -14.57 -0.13
C TRP A 115 -9.51 -13.50 0.96
N ILE A 116 -8.74 -12.44 0.67
CA ILE A 116 -8.51 -11.33 1.59
C ILE A 116 -9.83 -10.60 1.87
N HIS A 117 -10.59 -10.24 0.83
CA HIS A 117 -11.81 -9.46 0.96
C HIS A 117 -12.94 -10.20 1.70
N GLU A 118 -12.99 -11.53 1.59
CA GLU A 118 -13.97 -12.33 2.34
C GLU A 118 -13.60 -12.52 3.82
N SER A 119 -12.39 -12.12 4.25
CA SER A 119 -11.94 -12.23 5.62
C SER A 119 -11.66 -10.86 6.25
N PRO A 120 -12.56 -10.34 7.10
CA PRO A 120 -12.38 -9.04 7.76
C PRO A 120 -11.06 -8.91 8.52
N LYS A 121 -10.60 -10.02 9.14
CA LYS A 121 -9.32 -10.10 9.84
C LYS A 121 -8.13 -9.83 8.89
N TYR A 122 -8.07 -10.56 7.77
CA TYR A 122 -6.95 -10.42 6.83
C TYR A 122 -7.05 -9.15 5.99
N THR A 123 -8.26 -8.65 5.69
CA THR A 123 -8.46 -7.31 5.12
C THR A 123 -7.84 -6.24 6.03
N THR A 124 -8.10 -6.31 7.34
CA THR A 124 -7.53 -5.35 8.31
C THR A 124 -6.00 -5.41 8.34
N TYR A 125 -5.42 -6.62 8.37
CA TYR A 125 -3.96 -6.77 8.33
C TYR A 125 -3.37 -6.29 7.01
N PHE A 126 -3.98 -6.63 5.87
CA PHE A 126 -3.54 -6.14 4.57
C PHE A 126 -3.54 -4.61 4.52
N ASN A 127 -4.63 -3.95 4.93
CA ASN A 127 -4.73 -2.49 4.92
C ASN A 127 -3.66 -1.84 5.81
N ARG A 128 -3.42 -2.37 7.02
CA ARG A 128 -2.37 -1.88 7.93
C ARG A 128 -0.96 -2.04 7.34
N PHE A 129 -0.65 -3.22 6.80
CA PHE A 129 0.64 -3.48 6.17
C PHE A 129 0.87 -2.55 4.99
N MET A 130 -0.15 -2.40 4.12
CA MET A 130 -0.07 -1.53 2.97
C MET A 130 0.11 -0.07 3.36
N TYR A 131 -0.55 0.41 4.42
CA TYR A 131 -0.36 1.76 4.93
C TYR A 131 1.11 2.03 5.31
N SER A 132 1.75 1.12 6.06
CA SER A 132 3.16 1.27 6.47
C SER A 132 4.12 1.21 5.29
N GLN A 133 3.99 0.20 4.41
CA GLN A 133 4.78 0.08 3.19
C GLN A 133 4.70 1.37 2.36
N ARG A 134 3.48 1.86 2.13
CA ARG A 134 3.19 3.03 1.30
C ARG A 134 3.69 4.34 1.91
N SER A 135 3.69 4.46 3.24
CA SER A 135 4.21 5.62 3.97
C SER A 135 5.73 5.70 3.95
N ASN A 136 6.41 4.55 3.88
CA ASN A 136 7.88 4.48 3.90
C ASN A 136 8.51 4.35 2.49
N THR A 137 7.70 4.19 1.45
CA THR A 137 8.17 4.17 0.06
C THR A 137 8.57 5.58 -0.37
N LYS A 138 9.79 5.74 -0.91
CA LYS A 138 10.27 7.02 -1.45
C LYS A 138 9.24 7.63 -2.41
N ASN A 139 9.15 8.95 -2.44
CA ASN A 139 8.25 9.63 -3.37
C ASN A 139 8.72 9.45 -4.83
N CYS A 140 7.76 9.49 -5.74
CA CYS A 140 8.00 9.42 -7.19
C CYS A 140 8.46 10.77 -7.76
N PHE A 141 8.65 11.81 -6.94
CA PHE A 141 9.04 13.15 -7.39
C PHE A 141 10.46 13.22 -7.94
N SER A 142 11.31 12.23 -7.63
CA SER A 142 12.60 12.09 -8.30
C SER A 142 12.50 11.52 -9.72
N LEU A 143 11.36 10.90 -10.05
CA LEU A 143 11.08 10.28 -11.36
C LEU A 143 10.21 11.18 -12.24
N LEU A 144 9.48 12.13 -11.64
CA LEU A 144 8.60 13.05 -12.32
C LEU A 144 9.08 14.49 -12.09
N PRO A 145 9.55 15.21 -13.12
CA PRO A 145 9.88 16.63 -13.03
C PRO A 145 8.59 17.47 -12.99
N ILE A 146 7.76 17.24 -11.96
CA ILE A 146 6.43 17.84 -11.80
C ILE A 146 6.51 19.37 -11.84
N THR A 147 7.58 19.95 -11.26
CA THR A 147 7.72 21.40 -11.18
C THR A 147 7.97 22.01 -12.55
N GLU A 148 8.82 21.39 -13.34
CA GLU A 148 9.22 21.84 -14.68
C GLU A 148 8.11 21.57 -15.71
N GLU A 149 7.57 20.36 -15.71
CA GLU A 149 6.58 19.93 -16.72
C GLU A 149 5.17 20.46 -16.47
N CYS A 150 4.85 20.86 -15.24
CA CYS A 150 3.50 21.30 -14.87
C CYS A 150 3.42 22.79 -14.50
N LYS A 151 4.52 23.55 -14.65
CA LYS A 151 4.60 24.98 -14.28
C LYS A 151 3.48 25.83 -14.88
N ASP A 152 3.20 25.58 -16.16
CA ASP A 152 2.21 26.32 -16.95
C ASP A 152 0.91 25.51 -17.16
N TRP A 153 0.69 24.47 -16.35
CA TRP A 153 -0.48 23.63 -16.45
C TRP A 153 -1.76 24.38 -16.04
N PRO A 154 -2.87 24.26 -16.79
CA PRO A 154 -4.12 24.94 -16.45
C PRO A 154 -4.66 24.48 -15.10
N SER A 155 -5.11 25.42 -14.27
CA SER A 155 -5.69 25.11 -12.94
C SER A 155 -6.98 24.30 -13.03
N THR A 156 -7.69 24.38 -14.15
CA THR A 156 -8.91 23.63 -14.45
C THR A 156 -8.64 22.17 -14.81
N SER A 157 -7.41 21.84 -15.20
CA SER A 157 -7.00 20.52 -15.67
C SER A 157 -6.27 19.75 -14.58
N SER A 158 -6.36 18.42 -14.60
CA SER A 158 -5.68 17.58 -13.62
C SER A 158 -4.19 17.51 -13.93
N VAL A 159 -3.35 17.62 -12.90
CA VAL A 159 -1.90 17.52 -13.02
C VAL A 159 -1.39 16.13 -12.64
N PHE A 160 -2.09 15.46 -11.72
CA PHE A 160 -1.70 14.16 -11.20
C PHE A 160 -2.92 13.31 -10.88
N VAL A 161 -2.96 12.10 -11.41
CA VAL A 161 -4.00 11.09 -11.14
C VAL A 161 -3.31 9.84 -10.57
N ASP A 162 -3.51 9.59 -9.28
CA ASP A 162 -2.99 8.41 -8.56
C ASP A 162 -3.96 7.23 -8.73
N ILE A 163 -3.64 6.30 -9.63
CA ILE A 163 -4.48 5.15 -9.97
C ILE A 163 -4.08 3.95 -9.10
N GLY A 164 -5.02 3.40 -8.31
CA GLY A 164 -4.69 2.40 -7.28
C GLY A 164 -3.99 3.01 -6.06
N GLY A 165 -4.22 4.31 -5.82
CA GLY A 165 -3.49 5.12 -4.85
C GLY A 165 -3.70 4.72 -3.39
N GLY A 166 -4.69 3.87 -3.10
CA GLY A 166 -5.13 3.49 -1.76
C GLY A 166 -5.89 4.62 -1.09
N THR A 167 -5.49 4.96 0.13
CA THR A 167 -6.07 6.09 0.88
C THR A 167 -5.40 7.44 0.54
N GLY A 168 -4.59 7.49 -0.53
CA GLY A 168 -4.09 8.71 -1.16
C GLY A 168 -2.88 9.38 -0.50
N GLN A 169 -2.02 8.61 0.15
CA GLN A 169 -0.80 9.16 0.76
C GLN A 169 0.06 9.93 -0.25
N LYS A 170 0.17 9.46 -1.49
CA LYS A 170 0.98 10.16 -2.52
C LYS A 170 0.32 11.44 -2.99
N CYS A 171 -1.01 11.49 -3.11
CA CYS A 171 -1.73 12.73 -3.36
C CYS A 171 -1.43 13.78 -2.28
N ALA A 172 -1.52 13.39 -0.99
CA ALA A 172 -1.21 14.26 0.13
C ALA A 172 0.24 14.76 0.09
N THR A 173 1.22 13.85 -0.05
CA THR A 173 2.64 14.24 -0.14
C THR A 173 2.93 15.13 -1.36
N THR A 174 2.23 14.92 -2.49
CA THR A 174 2.40 15.75 -3.69
C THR A 174 1.98 17.18 -3.39
N LYS A 175 0.84 17.36 -2.71
CA LYS A 175 0.36 18.68 -2.33
C LYS A 175 1.28 19.38 -1.32
N GLU A 176 1.75 18.65 -0.31
CA GLU A 176 2.68 19.16 0.70
C GLU A 176 4.01 19.58 0.09
N THR A 177 4.52 18.80 -0.88
CA THR A 177 5.81 19.07 -1.54
C THR A 177 5.71 20.20 -2.55
N PHE A 178 4.58 20.30 -3.26
CA PHE A 178 4.36 21.30 -4.30
C PHE A 178 3.10 22.13 -4.01
N PRO A 179 3.10 22.97 -2.96
CA PRO A 179 1.89 23.71 -2.54
C PRO A 179 1.41 24.72 -3.59
N ASN A 180 2.31 25.19 -4.45
CA ASN A 180 2.02 26.14 -5.52
C ASN A 180 1.72 25.47 -6.88
N LEU A 181 1.64 24.14 -6.91
CA LEU A 181 1.33 23.40 -8.13
C LEU A 181 -0.08 23.77 -8.60
N LYS A 182 -0.18 24.19 -9.86
CA LYS A 182 -1.46 24.45 -10.51
C LYS A 182 -2.04 23.13 -11.03
N GLY A 183 -3.37 23.05 -11.04
CA GLY A 183 -4.11 21.89 -11.52
C GLY A 183 -4.61 21.00 -10.39
N LYS A 184 -5.48 20.06 -10.76
CA LYS A 184 -6.15 19.16 -9.82
C LYS A 184 -5.31 17.92 -9.53
N ILE A 185 -5.29 17.49 -8.27
CA ILE A 185 -4.76 16.20 -7.84
C ILE A 185 -5.95 15.27 -7.61
N ILE A 186 -5.92 14.10 -8.22
CA ILE A 186 -7.00 13.11 -8.17
C ILE A 186 -6.48 11.81 -7.59
N LEU A 187 -7.19 11.26 -6.60
CA LEU A 187 -7.05 9.89 -6.13
C LEU A 187 -8.09 9.01 -6.81
N GLN A 188 -7.65 7.86 -7.34
CA GLN A 188 -8.50 6.80 -7.86
C GLN A 188 -8.19 5.46 -7.19
N ASP A 189 -9.23 4.80 -6.67
CA ASP A 189 -9.17 3.43 -6.14
C ASP A 189 -10.59 2.82 -6.11
N LEU A 190 -10.74 1.58 -5.67
CA LEU A 190 -12.03 0.93 -5.54
C LEU A 190 -12.94 1.68 -4.53
N PRO A 191 -14.28 1.62 -4.68
CA PRO A 191 -15.22 2.35 -3.83
C PRO A 191 -15.00 2.15 -2.32
N ALA A 192 -14.77 0.90 -1.90
CA ALA A 192 -14.53 0.59 -0.49
C ALA A 192 -13.25 1.25 0.06
N VAL A 193 -12.20 1.36 -0.76
CA VAL A 193 -10.92 1.96 -0.37
C VAL A 193 -11.02 3.49 -0.35
N THR A 194 -11.62 4.07 -1.38
CA THR A 194 -11.82 5.54 -1.45
C THR A 194 -12.70 6.06 -0.32
N ALA A 195 -13.65 5.27 0.19
CA ALA A 195 -14.46 5.63 1.35
C ALA A 195 -13.66 5.77 2.65
N GLU A 196 -12.47 5.14 2.74
CA GLU A 196 -11.56 5.25 3.89
C GLU A 196 -10.58 6.44 3.76
N ALA A 197 -10.52 7.10 2.60
CA ALA A 197 -9.60 8.20 2.36
C ALA A 197 -9.94 9.42 3.22
N LYS A 198 -8.96 9.92 3.98
CA LYS A 198 -9.06 11.13 4.81
C LYS A 198 -8.10 12.19 4.28
N LEU A 199 -8.48 12.79 3.16
CA LEU A 199 -7.67 13.77 2.43
C LEU A 199 -8.25 15.18 2.59
N SER A 200 -7.42 16.17 2.28
CA SER A 200 -7.84 17.57 2.23
C SER A 200 -8.84 17.82 1.10
N GLN A 201 -9.70 18.82 1.25
CA GLN A 201 -10.80 19.12 0.31
C GLN A 201 -10.33 19.51 -1.10
N ASP A 202 -9.06 19.83 -1.26
CA ASP A 202 -8.43 20.21 -2.53
C ASP A 202 -7.86 19.00 -3.31
N ILE A 203 -8.05 17.78 -2.81
CA ILE A 203 -7.77 16.53 -3.53
C ILE A 203 -9.11 15.87 -3.89
N ASP A 204 -9.34 15.66 -5.19
CA ASP A 204 -10.54 14.98 -5.67
C ASP A 204 -10.37 13.46 -5.44
N VAL A 205 -11.36 12.82 -4.83
CA VAL A 205 -11.38 11.37 -4.60
C VAL A 205 -12.46 10.74 -5.47
N ILE A 206 -12.05 9.87 -6.41
CA ILE A 206 -12.93 9.31 -7.43
C ILE A 206 -12.87 7.78 -7.37
N PRO A 207 -13.96 7.09 -7.02
CA PRO A 207 -14.05 5.63 -7.14
C PRO A 207 -13.83 5.19 -8.59
N TYR A 208 -12.92 4.25 -8.81
CA TYR A 208 -12.54 3.78 -10.14
C TYR A 208 -11.98 2.35 -10.10
N ASP A 209 -12.39 1.54 -11.08
CA ASP A 209 -11.80 0.23 -11.39
C ASP A 209 -10.93 0.38 -12.64
N PHE A 210 -9.62 0.18 -12.51
CA PHE A 210 -8.66 0.34 -13.59
C PHE A 210 -8.78 -0.68 -14.73
N PHE A 211 -9.60 -1.73 -14.57
CA PHE A 211 -9.97 -2.63 -15.67
C PHE A 211 -11.07 -2.06 -16.57
N THR A 212 -11.68 -0.94 -16.18
CA THR A 212 -12.64 -0.18 -17.00
C THR A 212 -11.95 1.02 -17.68
N PRO A 213 -12.54 1.61 -18.74
CA PRO A 213 -11.95 2.77 -19.40
C PRO A 213 -11.72 3.95 -18.45
N GLN A 214 -10.56 4.62 -18.56
CA GLN A 214 -10.19 5.73 -17.68
C GLN A 214 -11.17 6.91 -17.84
N PRO A 215 -11.90 7.31 -16.77
CA PRO A 215 -12.91 8.37 -16.86
C PRO A 215 -12.32 9.78 -16.98
N ILE A 216 -11.10 9.99 -16.48
CA ILE A 216 -10.44 11.31 -16.51
C ILE A 216 -9.60 11.40 -17.76
N LYS A 217 -10.10 12.18 -18.73
CA LYS A 217 -9.49 12.41 -20.04
C LYS A 217 -9.54 13.88 -20.41
N GLU A 218 -8.92 14.24 -21.52
CA GLU A 218 -9.10 15.54 -22.16
C GLU A 218 -10.60 15.84 -22.27
N SER A 219 -11.03 16.97 -21.72
CA SER A 219 -12.44 17.39 -21.79
C SER A 219 -12.54 18.65 -22.63
N VAL A 220 -13.46 18.63 -23.59
CA VAL A 220 -13.88 19.85 -24.28
C VAL A 220 -14.81 20.57 -23.32
N TYR A 221 -14.38 21.69 -22.74
CA TYR A 221 -15.26 22.52 -21.93
C TYR A 221 -15.51 23.86 -22.59
N SER A 222 -16.81 24.10 -22.82
CA SER A 222 -17.48 25.35 -23.20
C SER A 222 -17.08 26.01 -24.52
N ILE A 223 -18.11 26.21 -25.34
CA ILE A 223 -18.18 27.28 -26.34
C ILE A 223 -18.06 28.59 -25.54
N ASP A 224 -16.95 29.29 -25.63
CA ASP A 224 -16.87 30.67 -25.15
C ASP A 224 -17.76 31.51 -26.07
N PRO A 225 -18.84 32.17 -25.58
CA PRO A 225 -19.73 32.99 -26.40
C PRO A 225 -19.01 34.14 -27.13
N LEU A 226 -17.81 34.50 -26.67
CA LEU A 226 -16.97 35.56 -27.21
C LEU A 226 -15.93 35.06 -28.23
N LEU A 227 -15.81 33.75 -28.44
CA LEU A 227 -14.90 33.16 -29.43
C LEU A 227 -15.64 32.56 -30.63
N PRO A 228 -14.98 32.44 -31.80
CA PRO A 228 -15.58 31.83 -32.98
C PRO A 228 -16.11 30.43 -32.68
N ARG A 229 -17.25 30.05 -33.28
CA ARG A 229 -17.92 28.74 -33.05
C ARG A 229 -17.03 27.52 -33.35
N ASP A 230 -15.98 27.69 -34.13
CA ASP A 230 -15.03 26.64 -34.49
C ASP A 230 -13.85 26.55 -33.50
N TYR A 231 -13.76 27.48 -32.53
CA TYR A 231 -12.74 27.48 -31.49
C TYR A 231 -13.18 26.61 -30.31
N VAL A 232 -12.65 25.39 -30.26
CA VAL A 232 -12.93 24.43 -29.19
C VAL A 232 -11.88 24.59 -28.10
N HIS A 233 -12.25 25.15 -26.96
CA HIS A 233 -11.42 25.06 -25.76
C HIS A 233 -11.33 23.61 -25.31
N ARG A 234 -10.13 23.04 -25.43
CA ARG A 234 -9.81 21.75 -24.85
C ARG A 234 -9.10 21.98 -23.53
N ASN A 235 -9.64 21.45 -22.44
CA ASN A 235 -8.85 21.26 -21.24
C ASN A 235 -7.94 20.07 -21.49
N PRO A 236 -6.61 20.23 -21.47
CA PRO A 236 -5.70 19.12 -21.64
C PRO A 236 -6.05 18.01 -20.63
N GLY A 237 -6.04 16.77 -21.10
CA GLY A 237 -6.22 15.60 -20.23
C GLY A 237 -5.11 15.55 -19.19
N PRO A 238 -5.27 14.80 -18.09
CA PRO A 238 -4.27 14.74 -17.02
C PRO A 238 -2.82 14.68 -17.49
N LYS A 239 -1.96 15.53 -16.90
CA LYS A 239 -0.52 15.54 -17.24
C LYS A 239 0.14 14.21 -16.87
N ASN A 240 -0.12 13.71 -15.66
CA ASN A 240 0.47 12.47 -15.17
C ASN A 240 -0.61 11.48 -14.73
N TYR A 241 -0.58 10.28 -15.34
CA TYR A 241 -1.30 9.11 -14.84
C TYR A 241 -0.30 8.21 -14.12
N TYR A 242 -0.51 7.98 -12.82
CA TYR A 242 0.42 7.24 -11.96
C TYR A 242 -0.24 5.94 -11.48
N PRO A 243 -0.14 4.81 -12.22
CA PRO A 243 -0.55 3.49 -11.74
C PRO A 243 0.39 3.04 -10.63
N ARG A 244 -0.05 3.24 -9.38
CA ARG A 244 0.80 3.09 -8.20
C ARG A 244 0.84 1.66 -7.72
N ALA A 245 1.97 0.99 -7.94
CA ALA A 245 2.24 -0.31 -7.33
C ALA A 245 1.10 -1.33 -7.56
N SER A 246 0.42 -1.25 -8.70
CA SER A 246 -0.65 -2.18 -9.09
C SER A 246 -0.15 -3.20 -10.11
N MET A 247 0.77 -2.79 -10.99
CA MET A 247 1.20 -3.61 -12.13
C MET A 247 1.94 -4.89 -11.70
N HIS A 248 2.61 -4.88 -10.54
CA HIS A 248 3.34 -6.07 -10.06
C HIS A 248 2.42 -7.17 -9.50
N ASP A 249 1.13 -6.88 -9.30
CA ASP A 249 0.13 -7.82 -8.81
C ASP A 249 -0.65 -8.52 -9.94
N HIS A 250 -0.37 -8.16 -11.20
CA HIS A 250 -1.14 -8.59 -12.37
C HIS A 250 -0.25 -9.26 -13.43
N SER A 251 -0.86 -10.14 -14.22
CA SER A 251 -0.20 -10.74 -15.39
C SER A 251 0.08 -9.70 -16.49
N ASP A 252 0.96 -10.02 -17.43
CA ASP A 252 1.29 -9.12 -18.56
C ASP A 252 0.03 -8.74 -19.37
N ASP A 253 -0.88 -9.67 -19.63
CA ASP A 253 -2.13 -9.42 -20.37
C ASP A 253 -3.06 -8.45 -19.62
N GLU A 254 -3.15 -8.60 -18.29
CA GLU A 254 -3.91 -7.70 -17.42
C GLU A 254 -3.26 -6.32 -17.36
N CYS A 255 -1.94 -6.28 -17.24
CA CYS A 255 -1.14 -5.05 -17.29
C CYS A 255 -1.36 -4.29 -18.61
N LEU A 256 -1.34 -4.99 -19.74
CA LEU A 256 -1.62 -4.41 -21.06
C LEU A 256 -3.02 -3.80 -21.12
N LYS A 257 -4.03 -4.49 -20.56
CA LYS A 257 -5.39 -3.97 -20.49
C LYS A 257 -5.49 -2.70 -19.64
N ILE A 258 -4.85 -2.68 -18.47
CA ILE A 258 -4.80 -1.49 -17.59
C ILE A 258 -4.13 -0.32 -18.32
N LEU A 259 -2.98 -0.56 -18.95
CA LEU A 259 -2.26 0.46 -19.70
C LEU A 259 -3.05 0.96 -20.90
N GLN A 260 -3.75 0.08 -21.63
CA GLN A 260 -4.60 0.48 -22.75
C GLN A 260 -5.70 1.45 -22.30
N ASN A 261 -6.39 1.13 -21.19
CA ASN A 261 -7.41 2.02 -20.61
C ASN A 261 -6.86 3.41 -20.25
N ILE A 262 -5.59 3.50 -19.84
CA ILE A 262 -4.92 4.78 -19.54
C ILE A 262 -4.53 5.50 -20.83
N VAL A 263 -3.89 4.81 -21.77
CA VAL A 263 -3.43 5.36 -23.06
C VAL A 263 -4.60 5.94 -23.85
N ASP A 264 -5.76 5.29 -23.84
CA ASP A 264 -6.97 5.77 -24.52
C ASP A 264 -7.52 7.09 -23.94
N ALA A 265 -7.13 7.47 -22.72
CA ALA A 265 -7.51 8.72 -22.07
C ALA A 265 -6.44 9.82 -22.16
N MET A 266 -5.21 9.47 -22.55
CA MET A 266 -4.08 10.39 -22.61
C MET A 266 -4.26 11.45 -23.71
N ALA A 267 -3.95 12.70 -23.36
CA ALA A 267 -3.74 13.77 -24.34
C ALA A 267 -2.32 13.69 -24.91
N LYS A 268 -2.03 14.47 -25.96
CA LYS A 268 -0.72 14.49 -26.63
C LYS A 268 0.45 14.81 -25.68
N ASP A 269 0.19 15.58 -24.63
CA ASP A 269 1.14 16.04 -23.61
C ASP A 269 1.05 15.26 -22.29
N SER A 270 0.18 14.26 -22.19
CA SER A 270 0.11 13.35 -21.04
C SER A 270 1.30 12.39 -21.01
N THR A 271 1.73 12.02 -19.80
CA THR A 271 2.81 11.05 -19.56
C THR A 271 2.29 9.92 -18.66
N PRO A 272 2.52 8.63 -19.00
CA PRO A 272 2.30 7.54 -18.07
C PRO A 272 3.51 7.45 -17.14
N ALA A 273 3.26 7.62 -15.84
CA ALA A 273 4.28 7.60 -14.81
C ALA A 273 4.24 6.24 -14.10
N SER A 274 5.09 5.29 -14.45
CA SER A 274 5.23 4.05 -13.67
C SER A 274 6.30 4.23 -12.60
N GLY A 275 5.96 3.98 -11.34
CA GLY A 275 6.91 3.93 -10.22
C GLY A 275 6.69 2.71 -9.35
#